data_AF-A0A1T4YFN3-F1
#
_entry.id   AF-A0A1T4YFN3-F1
#
_cell.length_a   1.000
_cell.length_b   1.000
_cell.length_c   1.000
_cell.angle_alpha   90.00
_cell.angle_beta   90.00
_cell.angle_gamma   90.00
#
_symmetry.space_group_name_H-M   'P 1'
#
loop_
_entity.id
_entity.type
_entity.pdbx_description
1 polymer ?
#
loop_
_entity_poly.entity_id
_entity_poly.type
_entity_poly.pdbx_seq_one_letter_code
_entity_poly.pdbx_strand_id
1 'polypeptide(L)'
;MSDVVIRETNLPDNIEDLSKFILIGREKLTAVRAEIRAIDKVQLAQEVRNQKKEEALMLSEALLDAEVKLGELLKQIPKAPGTRTDLKPIDTAVERLNNQKPKHEVIKDLGFNQKQAERFETLANNKDLVEQVKAEARANDDIPTRTRVLELAKQRKIEQQRQQEEQERREREEYYRHLEFCEKVGKQFLDAVLAVLMLKTDTEHLEALLESFNQTIKIEDKLKDIDLAIEQLQTIKDFLRASQKPRLIK
;
A
#
# COMPACT_ATOMS: atom_id res chain seq x y z
N MET A 1 20.14 -22.70 -11.04
CA MET A 1 19.76 -21.53 -11.85
C MET A 1 18.66 -22.02 -12.77
N SER A 2 17.41 -21.66 -12.49
CA SER A 2 16.25 -22.06 -13.28
C SER A 2 16.16 -21.16 -14.50
N ASP A 3 16.44 -21.73 -15.67
CA ASP A 3 16.24 -21.06 -16.95
C ASP A 3 14.76 -20.68 -17.08
N VAL A 4 14.49 -19.37 -17.06
CA VAL A 4 13.19 -18.82 -17.40
C VAL A 4 13.02 -19.02 -18.90
N VAL A 5 12.35 -20.11 -19.30
CA VAL A 5 11.93 -20.30 -20.67
C VAL A 5 10.86 -19.24 -20.98
N ILE A 6 11.30 -18.12 -21.54
CA ILE A 6 10.43 -17.11 -22.13
C ILE A 6 9.82 -17.79 -23.36
N ARG A 7 8.62 -18.36 -23.21
CA ARG A 7 7.82 -18.78 -24.36
C ARG A 7 7.35 -17.51 -25.06
N GLU A 8 7.92 -17.21 -26.22
CA GLU A 8 7.32 -16.26 -27.16
C GLU A 8 5.93 -16.78 -27.52
N THR A 9 4.92 -16.30 -26.80
CA THR A 9 3.54 -16.54 -27.18
C THR A 9 3.29 -15.66 -28.39
N ASN A 10 3.02 -16.26 -29.54
CA ASN A 10 2.58 -15.58 -30.77
C ASN A 10 1.17 -15.00 -30.57
N LEU A 11 1.01 -14.16 -29.55
CA LEU A 11 -0.22 -13.47 -29.24
C LEU A 11 -0.40 -12.32 -30.22
N PRO A 12 -1.62 -12.11 -30.74
CA PRO A 12 -1.90 -10.96 -31.56
C PRO A 12 -1.45 -9.65 -30.89
N ASP A 13 -0.89 -8.74 -31.67
CA ASP A 13 -0.52 -7.39 -31.20
C ASP A 13 -1.71 -6.44 -31.20
N ASN A 14 -2.69 -6.69 -32.07
CA ASN A 14 -3.91 -5.91 -32.18
C ASN A 14 -4.92 -6.28 -31.09
N ILE A 15 -5.53 -5.27 -30.46
CA ILE A 15 -6.53 -5.41 -29.39
C ILE A 15 -7.77 -6.21 -29.84
N GLU A 16 -8.19 -6.05 -31.09
CA GLU A 16 -9.36 -6.74 -31.66
C GLU A 16 -9.10 -8.23 -31.91
N ASP A 17 -7.89 -8.58 -32.35
CA ASP A 17 -7.56 -9.99 -32.60
C ASP A 17 -7.24 -10.70 -31.28
N LEU A 18 -6.69 -9.97 -30.31
CA LEU A 18 -6.49 -10.45 -28.96
C LEU A 18 -7.82 -10.69 -28.23
N SER A 19 -8.82 -9.82 -28.42
CA SER A 19 -10.16 -10.03 -27.85
C SER A 19 -10.84 -11.28 -28.43
N LYS A 20 -10.80 -11.46 -29.76
CA LYS A 20 -11.30 -12.67 -30.43
C LYS A 20 -10.59 -13.92 -29.93
N PHE A 21 -9.25 -13.88 -29.81
CA PHE A 21 -8.46 -14.99 -29.28
C PHE A 21 -8.92 -15.40 -27.88
N ILE A 22 -9.11 -14.44 -26.97
CA ILE A 22 -9.56 -14.70 -25.60
C ILE A 22 -10.99 -15.27 -25.58
N LEU A 23 -11.90 -14.72 -26.39
CA LEU A 23 -13.29 -15.18 -26.45
C LEU A 23 -13.37 -16.64 -26.94
N ILE A 24 -12.73 -16.94 -28.08
CA ILE A 24 -12.71 -18.29 -28.66
C ILE A 24 -11.95 -19.26 -27.74
N GLY A 25 -10.80 -18.82 -27.22
CA GLY A 25 -9.96 -19.67 -26.38
C GLY A 25 -10.64 -20.06 -25.07
N ARG A 26 -11.48 -19.20 -24.47
CA ARG A 26 -12.27 -19.56 -23.27
C ARG A 26 -13.29 -20.67 -23.54
N GLU A 27 -13.99 -20.60 -24.67
CA GLU A 27 -14.92 -21.65 -25.07
C GLU A 27 -14.17 -22.96 -25.33
N LYS A 28 -13.03 -22.88 -26.04
CA LYS A 28 -12.16 -24.04 -26.27
C LYS A 28 -11.66 -24.65 -24.94
N LEU A 29 -11.20 -23.84 -23.99
CA LEU A 29 -10.73 -24.32 -22.69
C LEU A 29 -11.86 -24.99 -21.89
N THR A 30 -13.08 -24.48 -22.01
CA THR A 30 -14.27 -25.09 -21.39
C THR A 30 -14.58 -26.45 -22.00
N ALA A 31 -14.50 -26.57 -23.32
CA ALA A 31 -14.66 -27.83 -24.03
C ALA A 31 -13.58 -28.85 -23.63
N VAL A 32 -12.30 -28.49 -23.65
CA VAL A 32 -11.20 -29.39 -23.26
C VAL A 32 -11.35 -29.84 -21.80
N ARG A 33 -11.75 -28.94 -20.89
CA ARG A 33 -12.04 -29.33 -19.49
C ARG A 33 -13.21 -30.30 -19.37
N ALA A 34 -14.25 -30.13 -20.20
CA ALA A 34 -15.36 -31.07 -20.24
C ALA A 34 -14.92 -32.44 -20.79
N GLU A 35 -14.07 -32.47 -21.81
CA GLU A 35 -13.46 -33.69 -22.36
C GLU A 35 -12.64 -34.42 -21.28
N ILE A 36 -11.77 -33.73 -20.55
CA ILE A 36 -10.99 -34.32 -19.44
C ILE A 36 -11.93 -34.96 -18.41
N ARG A 37 -12.99 -34.26 -18.00
CA ARG A 37 -13.98 -34.79 -17.05
C ARG A 37 -14.73 -36.01 -17.59
N ALA A 38 -15.01 -36.05 -18.89
CA ALA A 38 -15.65 -37.20 -19.52
C ALA A 38 -14.68 -38.40 -19.57
N ILE A 39 -13.42 -38.17 -19.92
CA ILE A 39 -12.35 -39.16 -19.89
C ILE A 39 -12.20 -39.77 -18.49
N ASP A 40 -12.16 -38.93 -17.45
CA ASP A 40 -12.07 -39.35 -16.05
C ASP A 40 -13.25 -40.25 -15.64
N LYS A 41 -14.46 -39.96 -16.12
CA LYS A 41 -15.67 -40.75 -15.81
C LYS A 41 -15.71 -42.10 -16.50
N VAL A 42 -15.23 -42.18 -17.74
CA VAL A 42 -15.28 -43.40 -18.55
C VAL A 42 -14.03 -44.28 -18.32
N GLN A 43 -13.09 -43.83 -17.48
CA GLN A 43 -11.84 -44.55 -17.18
C GLN A 43 -11.07 -44.92 -18.46
N LEU A 44 -11.08 -44.02 -19.44
CA LEU A 44 -10.32 -44.19 -20.68
C LEU A 44 -8.81 -44.19 -20.39
N ALA A 45 -8.01 -44.61 -21.39
CA ALA A 45 -6.56 -44.74 -21.27
C ALA A 45 -5.89 -43.47 -20.72
N GLN A 46 -4.99 -43.65 -19.74
CA GLN A 46 -4.26 -42.58 -19.05
C GLN A 46 -3.50 -41.65 -20.01
N GLU A 47 -3.04 -42.18 -21.14
CA GLU A 47 -2.33 -41.42 -22.17
C GLU A 47 -3.21 -40.31 -22.78
N VAL A 48 -4.46 -40.64 -23.13
CA VAL A 48 -5.43 -39.68 -23.71
C VAL A 48 -5.76 -38.59 -22.70
N ARG A 49 -5.88 -38.97 -21.43
CA ARG A 49 -6.09 -38.02 -20.33
C ARG A 49 -4.93 -37.03 -20.19
N ASN A 50 -3.69 -37.54 -20.18
CA ASN A 50 -2.49 -36.72 -20.02
C ASN A 50 -2.30 -35.78 -21.22
N GLN A 51 -2.54 -36.24 -22.44
CA GLN A 51 -2.51 -35.40 -23.64
C GLN A 51 -3.52 -34.24 -23.54
N LYS A 52 -4.76 -34.52 -23.11
CA LYS A 52 -5.79 -33.49 -22.95
C LYS A 52 -5.50 -32.51 -21.83
N LYS A 53 -4.88 -32.98 -20.75
CA LYS A 53 -4.37 -32.11 -19.68
C LYS A 53 -3.28 -31.15 -20.18
N GLU A 54 -2.32 -31.66 -20.95
CA GLU A 54 -1.25 -30.83 -21.51
C GLU A 54 -1.82 -29.77 -22.46
N GLU A 55 -2.79 -30.15 -23.31
CA GLU A 55 -3.54 -29.21 -24.15
C GLU A 55 -4.22 -28.11 -23.30
N ALA A 56 -4.89 -28.51 -22.22
CA ALA A 56 -5.57 -27.57 -21.33
C ALA A 56 -4.58 -26.63 -20.62
N LEU A 57 -3.44 -27.14 -20.16
CA LEU A 57 -2.39 -26.37 -19.52
C LEU A 57 -1.84 -25.32 -20.48
N MET A 58 -1.38 -25.73 -21.66
CA MET A 58 -0.85 -24.83 -22.68
C MET A 58 -1.87 -23.75 -23.07
N LEU A 59 -3.13 -24.13 -23.29
CA LEU A 59 -4.19 -23.20 -23.65
C LEU A 59 -4.49 -22.21 -22.52
N SER A 60 -4.52 -22.67 -21.27
CA SER A 60 -4.80 -21.83 -20.12
C SER A 60 -3.68 -20.83 -19.83
N GLU A 61 -2.42 -21.22 -20.01
CA GLU A 61 -1.27 -20.32 -19.88
C GLU A 61 -1.31 -19.22 -20.94
N ALA A 62 -1.49 -19.62 -22.21
CA ALA A 62 -1.59 -18.67 -23.32
C ALA A 62 -2.78 -17.71 -23.16
N LEU A 63 -3.90 -18.19 -22.61
CA LEU A 63 -5.06 -17.36 -22.28
C LEU A 63 -4.74 -16.35 -21.17
N LEU A 64 -4.05 -16.76 -20.10
CA LEU A 64 -3.65 -15.84 -19.05
C LEU A 64 -2.73 -14.74 -19.59
N ASP A 65 -1.78 -15.10 -20.46
CA ASP A 65 -0.91 -14.13 -21.11
C ASP A 65 -1.66 -13.16 -22.03
N ALA A 66 -2.62 -13.68 -22.81
CA ALA A 66 -3.49 -12.85 -23.62
C ALA A 66 -4.31 -11.87 -22.77
N GLU A 67 -4.88 -12.35 -21.65
CA GLU A 67 -5.65 -11.53 -20.73
C GLU A 67 -4.79 -10.44 -20.06
N VAL A 68 -3.53 -10.73 -19.73
CA VAL A 68 -2.55 -9.73 -19.25
C VAL A 68 -2.27 -8.68 -20.31
N LYS A 69 -1.91 -9.10 -21.53
CA LYS A 69 -1.61 -8.19 -22.65
C LYS A 69 -2.82 -7.30 -22.98
N LEU A 70 -4.03 -7.87 -22.99
CA LEU A 70 -5.25 -7.11 -23.19
C LEU A 70 -5.48 -6.10 -22.06
N GLY A 71 -5.22 -6.48 -20.81
CA GLY A 71 -5.30 -5.59 -19.66
C GLY A 71 -4.35 -4.40 -19.74
N GLU A 72 -3.16 -4.58 -20.32
CA GLU A 72 -2.20 -3.49 -20.58
C GLU A 72 -2.71 -2.52 -21.65
N LEU A 73 -3.19 -3.05 -22.77
CA LEU A 73 -3.75 -2.25 -23.85
C LEU A 73 -4.99 -1.47 -23.38
N LEU A 74 -5.87 -2.10 -22.60
CA LEU A 74 -7.04 -1.43 -22.04
C LEU A 74 -6.68 -0.28 -21.08
N LYS A 75 -5.56 -0.35 -20.36
CA LYS A 75 -5.09 0.75 -19.50
C LYS A 75 -4.66 1.99 -20.27
N GLN A 76 -4.16 1.80 -21.49
CA GLN A 76 -3.74 2.91 -22.35
C GLN A 76 -4.93 3.70 -22.92
N ILE A 77 -6.12 3.10 -22.93
CA ILE A 77 -7.35 3.80 -23.35
C ILE A 77 -7.66 4.90 -22.33
N PRO A 78 -7.71 6.18 -22.76
CA PRO A 78 -7.96 7.30 -21.86
C PRO A 78 -9.31 7.15 -21.17
N LYS A 79 -9.35 7.43 -19.87
CA LYS A 79 -10.61 7.57 -19.14
C LYS A 79 -11.21 8.93 -19.51
N ALA A 80 -12.47 8.96 -19.92
CA ALA A 80 -13.17 10.22 -20.15
C ALA A 80 -13.12 11.06 -18.86
N PRO A 81 -12.85 12.39 -18.94
CA PRO A 81 -12.86 13.25 -17.77
C PRO A 81 -14.25 13.20 -17.12
N GLY A 82 -14.28 12.94 -15.82
CA GLY A 82 -15.53 12.96 -15.05
C GLY A 82 -16.11 14.36 -15.06
N THR A 83 -17.17 14.59 -15.82
CA THR A 83 -17.87 15.88 -15.83
C THR A 83 -18.94 15.86 -14.74
N ARG A 84 -18.90 16.84 -13.84
CA ARG A 84 -19.97 17.10 -12.87
C ARG A 84 -21.22 17.58 -13.63
N THR A 85 -22.11 16.64 -13.95
CA THR A 85 -23.39 16.89 -14.65
C THR A 85 -24.35 17.77 -13.85
N ASP A 86 -24.09 17.98 -12.56
CA ASP A 86 -24.83 18.86 -11.66
C ASP A 86 -24.49 20.36 -11.83
N LEU A 87 -23.30 20.71 -12.36
CA LEU A 87 -22.86 22.11 -12.49
C LEU A 87 -22.93 22.67 -13.92
N LYS A 88 -22.97 21.80 -14.93
CA LYS A 88 -23.11 22.20 -16.33
C LYS A 88 -24.02 21.21 -17.07
N PRO A 89 -25.23 21.59 -17.49
CA PRO A 89 -25.98 20.78 -18.45
C PRO A 89 -25.15 20.70 -19.73
N ILE A 90 -24.84 19.48 -20.15
CA ILE A 90 -24.05 19.22 -21.36
C ILE A 90 -24.92 19.57 -22.56
N ASP A 91 -24.50 20.56 -23.35
CA ASP A 91 -25.11 20.86 -24.65
C ASP A 91 -24.66 19.76 -25.63
N THR A 92 -25.55 18.77 -25.82
CA THR A 92 -25.22 17.42 -26.29
C THR A 92 -24.75 17.29 -27.74
N ALA A 93 -24.57 18.41 -28.47
CA ALA A 93 -24.21 18.42 -29.88
C ALA A 93 -22.73 18.76 -30.18
N VAL A 94 -22.07 19.59 -29.36
CA VAL A 94 -20.77 20.19 -29.75
C VAL A 94 -19.56 19.44 -29.15
N GLU A 95 -19.68 18.83 -27.97
CA GLU A 95 -18.56 18.08 -27.35
C GLU A 95 -18.36 16.66 -27.91
N ARG A 96 -19.33 16.11 -28.66
CA ARG A 96 -19.16 14.80 -29.34
C ARG A 96 -18.14 14.82 -30.48
N LEU A 97 -17.69 16.00 -30.91
CA LEU A 97 -16.73 16.17 -32.02
C LEU A 97 -15.28 15.82 -31.66
N ASN A 98 -14.94 15.71 -30.37
CA ASN A 98 -13.67 15.13 -29.92
C ASN A 98 -13.80 13.60 -29.87
N ASN A 99 -13.91 13.00 -31.07
CA ASN A 99 -14.22 11.60 -31.40
C ASN A 99 -13.20 10.56 -30.86
N GLN A 100 -13.07 10.42 -29.54
CA GLN A 100 -12.54 9.19 -28.94
C GLN A 100 -13.70 8.48 -28.24
N LYS A 101 -14.02 7.27 -28.72
CA LYS A 101 -15.02 6.41 -28.08
C LYS A 101 -14.68 6.27 -26.59
N PRO A 102 -15.62 6.53 -25.68
CA PRO A 102 -15.37 6.35 -24.26
C PRO A 102 -14.99 4.90 -23.99
N LYS A 103 -14.08 4.66 -23.03
CA LYS A 103 -13.51 3.34 -22.73
C LYS A 103 -14.54 2.22 -22.58
N HIS A 104 -15.73 2.52 -22.04
CA HIS A 104 -16.80 1.53 -21.90
C HIS A 104 -17.39 1.07 -23.24
N GLU A 105 -17.48 1.96 -24.25
CA GLU A 105 -17.89 1.60 -25.61
C GLU A 105 -16.83 0.73 -26.27
N VAL A 106 -15.55 1.09 -26.14
CA VAL A 106 -14.45 0.27 -26.67
C VAL A 106 -14.46 -1.15 -26.06
N ILE A 107 -14.64 -1.25 -24.74
CA ILE A 107 -14.74 -2.56 -24.06
C ILE A 107 -15.92 -3.38 -24.59
N LYS A 108 -17.07 -2.73 -24.82
CA LYS A 108 -18.27 -3.38 -25.34
C LYS A 108 -18.09 -3.85 -26.77
N ASP A 109 -17.47 -3.02 -27.62
CA ASP A 109 -17.15 -3.35 -29.02
C ASP A 109 -16.20 -4.57 -29.10
N LEU A 110 -15.31 -4.72 -28.12
CA LEU A 110 -14.41 -5.89 -28.00
C LEU A 110 -15.10 -7.16 -27.46
N GLY A 111 -16.41 -7.10 -27.17
CA GLY A 111 -17.18 -8.25 -26.68
C GLY A 111 -17.02 -8.55 -25.20
N PHE A 112 -16.52 -7.60 -24.42
CA PHE A 112 -16.37 -7.73 -22.97
C PHE A 112 -17.29 -6.78 -22.21
N ASN A 113 -17.53 -7.08 -20.94
CA ASN A 113 -18.13 -6.14 -20.00
C ASN A 113 -17.07 -5.44 -19.16
N GLN A 114 -17.47 -4.35 -18.50
CA GLN A 114 -16.56 -3.55 -17.67
C GLN A 114 -15.88 -4.35 -16.56
N LYS A 115 -16.61 -5.26 -15.89
CA LYS A 115 -16.04 -6.12 -14.84
C LYS A 115 -14.98 -7.08 -15.38
N GLN A 116 -15.12 -7.56 -16.61
CA GLN A 116 -14.11 -8.40 -17.27
C GLN A 116 -12.86 -7.58 -17.60
N ALA A 117 -13.04 -6.36 -18.11
CA ALA A 117 -11.94 -5.42 -18.36
C ALA A 117 -11.17 -5.11 -17.07
N GLU A 118 -11.86 -4.78 -15.97
CA GLU A 118 -11.24 -4.54 -14.66
C GLU A 118 -10.40 -5.73 -14.17
N ARG A 119 -10.87 -6.96 -14.41
CA ARG A 119 -10.11 -8.18 -14.09
C ARG A 119 -8.85 -8.29 -14.94
N PHE A 120 -8.91 -8.02 -16.24
CA PHE A 120 -7.73 -8.00 -17.12
C PHE A 120 -6.71 -6.96 -16.65
N GLU A 121 -7.17 -5.76 -16.30
CA GLU A 121 -6.31 -4.72 -15.75
C GLU A 121 -5.65 -5.14 -14.43
N THR A 122 -6.40 -5.88 -13.59
CA THR A 122 -5.89 -6.45 -12.34
C THR A 122 -4.78 -7.48 -12.61
N LEU A 123 -4.98 -8.38 -13.58
CA LEU A 123 -3.94 -9.34 -13.99
C LEU A 123 -2.69 -8.61 -14.50
N ALA A 124 -2.89 -7.60 -15.35
CA ALA A 124 -1.80 -6.78 -15.89
C ALA A 124 -1.01 -6.00 -14.80
N ASN A 125 -1.64 -5.68 -13.67
CA ASN A 125 -0.97 -5.05 -12.53
C ASN A 125 -0.20 -6.06 -11.66
N ASN A 126 -0.44 -7.36 -11.82
CA ASN A 126 0.10 -8.41 -10.96
C ASN A 126 0.70 -9.55 -11.81
N LYS A 127 1.58 -9.20 -12.75
CA LYS A 127 2.23 -10.17 -13.66
C LYS A 127 3.00 -11.25 -12.92
N ASP A 128 3.61 -10.88 -11.80
CA ASP A 128 4.32 -11.78 -10.91
C ASP A 128 3.41 -12.86 -10.31
N LEU A 129 2.18 -12.51 -9.92
CA LEU A 129 1.18 -13.48 -9.46
C LEU A 129 0.70 -14.40 -10.59
N VAL A 130 0.65 -13.91 -11.83
CA VAL A 130 0.32 -14.75 -12.99
C VAL A 130 1.37 -15.82 -13.18
N GLU A 131 2.66 -15.45 -13.18
CA GLU A 131 3.76 -16.40 -13.30
C GLU A 131 3.83 -17.37 -12.12
N GLN A 132 3.59 -16.89 -10.90
CA GLN A 132 3.46 -17.74 -9.72
C GLN A 132 2.38 -18.81 -9.91
N VAL A 133 1.17 -18.42 -10.36
CA VAL A 133 0.06 -19.37 -10.57
C VAL A 133 0.37 -20.38 -11.67
N LYS A 134 1.05 -19.98 -12.74
CA LYS A 134 1.50 -20.94 -13.78
C LYS A 134 2.49 -21.95 -13.21
N ALA A 135 3.48 -21.47 -12.44
CA ALA A 135 4.48 -22.35 -11.82
C ALA A 135 3.85 -23.31 -10.81
N GLU A 136 2.95 -22.83 -9.94
CA GLU A 136 2.19 -23.66 -8.99
C GLU A 136 1.34 -24.71 -9.72
N ALA A 137 0.68 -24.34 -10.81
CA ALA A 137 -0.16 -25.26 -11.58
C ALA A 137 0.67 -26.36 -12.27
N ARG A 138 1.81 -26.00 -12.87
CA ARG A 138 2.75 -26.97 -13.47
C ARG A 138 3.29 -27.96 -12.42
N ALA A 139 3.64 -27.47 -11.24
CA ALA A 139 4.17 -28.31 -10.17
C ALA A 139 3.13 -29.32 -9.63
N ASN A 140 1.85 -28.93 -9.64
CA ASN A 140 0.75 -29.72 -9.07
C ASN A 140 -0.04 -30.54 -10.11
N ASP A 141 0.38 -30.56 -11.39
CA ASP A 141 -0.36 -31.18 -12.51
C ASP A 141 -1.83 -30.66 -12.60
N ASP A 142 -2.00 -29.36 -12.35
CA ASP A 142 -3.28 -28.64 -12.38
C ASP A 142 -3.31 -27.59 -13.50
N ILE A 143 -4.50 -27.08 -13.82
CA ILE A 143 -4.69 -26.08 -14.88
C ILE A 143 -4.74 -24.68 -14.24
N PRO A 144 -3.83 -23.76 -14.59
CA PRO A 144 -3.84 -22.43 -14.02
C PRO A 144 -5.15 -21.69 -14.31
N THR A 145 -5.61 -20.89 -13.34
CA THR A 145 -6.88 -20.16 -13.45
C THR A 145 -6.73 -18.68 -13.14
N ARG A 146 -7.48 -17.86 -13.88
CA ARG A 146 -7.62 -16.43 -13.57
C ARG A 146 -8.13 -16.20 -12.15
N THR A 147 -9.07 -17.03 -11.69
CA THR A 147 -9.67 -16.90 -10.35
C THR A 147 -8.60 -16.95 -9.27
N ARG A 148 -7.67 -17.90 -9.37
CA ARG A 148 -6.55 -18.02 -8.43
C ARG A 148 -5.67 -16.77 -8.40
N VAL A 149 -5.35 -16.20 -9.57
CA VAL A 149 -4.57 -14.95 -9.64
C VAL A 149 -5.32 -13.78 -8.97
N LEU A 150 -6.63 -13.65 -9.23
CA LEU A 150 -7.45 -12.59 -8.63
C LEU A 150 -7.58 -12.74 -7.11
N GLU A 151 -7.65 -13.97 -6.60
CA GLU A 151 -7.63 -14.24 -5.16
C GLU A 151 -6.32 -13.81 -4.51
N LEU A 152 -5.18 -14.19 -5.10
CA LEU A 152 -3.87 -13.77 -4.62
C LEU A 152 -3.70 -12.25 -4.67
N ALA A 153 -4.16 -11.60 -5.74
CA ALA A 153 -4.13 -10.15 -5.86
C ALA A 153 -5.00 -9.46 -4.79
N LYS A 154 -6.16 -10.04 -4.47
CA LYS A 154 -7.03 -9.55 -3.39
C LYS A 154 -6.36 -9.72 -2.03
N GLN A 155 -5.74 -10.86 -1.76
CA GLN A 155 -5.01 -11.12 -0.51
C GLN A 155 -3.86 -10.14 -0.33
N ARG A 156 -3.04 -9.93 -1.37
CA ARG A 156 -1.96 -8.94 -1.40
C ARG A 156 -2.46 -7.54 -1.05
N LYS A 157 -3.59 -7.12 -1.63
CA LYS A 157 -4.19 -5.81 -1.34
C LYS A 157 -4.60 -5.67 0.13
N ILE A 158 -5.23 -6.71 0.69
CA ILE A 158 -5.65 -6.73 2.10
C ILE A 158 -4.42 -6.68 3.02
N GLU A 159 -3.35 -7.41 2.69
CA GLU A 159 -2.10 -7.38 3.45
C GLU A 159 -1.42 -6.02 3.42
N GLN A 160 -1.33 -5.39 2.25
CA GLN A 160 -0.78 -4.05 2.11
C GLN A 160 -1.60 -3.02 2.91
N GLN A 161 -2.93 -3.10 2.88
CA GLN A 161 -3.79 -2.23 3.68
C GLN A 161 -3.57 -2.44 5.18
N ARG A 162 -3.50 -3.68 5.65
CA ARG A 162 -3.22 -3.97 7.07
C ARG A 162 -1.85 -3.46 7.50
N GLN A 163 -0.82 -3.62 6.67
CA GLN A 163 0.53 -3.11 6.96
C GLN A 163 0.55 -1.58 7.04
N GLN A 164 -0.14 -0.89 6.12
CA GLN A 164 -0.28 0.56 6.16
C GLN A 164 -1.02 1.03 7.41
N GLU A 165 -2.17 0.42 7.73
CA GLU A 165 -2.95 0.73 8.94
C GLU A 165 -2.14 0.49 10.22
N GLU A 166 -1.37 -0.61 10.28
CA GLU A 166 -0.51 -0.90 11.42
C GLU A 166 0.64 0.09 11.56
N GLN A 167 1.26 0.48 10.44
CA GLN A 167 2.31 1.49 10.42
C GLN A 167 1.77 2.85 10.88
N GLU A 168 0.66 3.31 10.31
CA GLU A 168 0.02 4.56 10.72
C GLU A 168 -0.37 4.55 12.20
N ARG A 169 -0.84 3.40 12.70
CA ARG A 169 -1.17 3.24 14.11
C ARG A 169 0.08 3.36 14.98
N ARG A 170 1.19 2.72 14.62
CA ARG A 170 2.47 2.82 15.35
C ARG A 170 2.98 4.25 15.38
N GLU A 171 2.98 4.92 14.23
CA GLU A 171 3.39 6.33 14.12
C GLU A 171 2.52 7.25 14.99
N ARG A 172 1.20 7.02 15.03
CA ARG A 172 0.29 7.77 15.93
C ARG A 172 0.59 7.48 17.40
N GLU A 173 0.79 6.22 17.78
CA GLU A 173 1.12 5.85 19.16
C GLU A 173 2.45 6.47 19.61
N GLU A 174 3.47 6.49 18.76
CA GLU A 174 4.75 7.16 19.02
C GLU A 174 4.59 8.68 19.16
N TYR A 175 3.79 9.30 18.29
CA TYR A 175 3.47 10.72 18.38
C TYR A 175 2.81 11.08 19.71
N TYR A 176 1.80 10.33 20.16
CA TYR A 176 1.14 10.59 21.45
C TYR A 176 2.07 10.37 22.64
N ARG A 177 2.91 9.32 22.62
CA ARG A 177 3.93 9.12 23.66
C ARG A 177 4.91 10.28 23.74
N HIS A 178 5.32 10.82 22.59
CA HIS A 178 6.19 12.00 22.56
C HIS A 178 5.48 13.22 23.14
N LEU A 179 4.22 13.44 22.79
CA LEU A 179 3.42 14.55 23.31
C LEU A 179 3.25 14.48 24.83
N GLU A 180 2.91 13.30 25.37
CA GLU A 180 2.80 13.05 26.82
C GLU A 180 4.14 13.30 27.52
N PHE A 181 5.25 12.86 26.92
CA PHE A 181 6.59 13.14 27.44
C PHE A 181 6.87 14.64 27.48
N CYS A 182 6.60 15.37 26.40
CA CYS A 182 6.77 16.82 26.33
C CYS A 182 5.92 17.55 27.37
N GLU A 183 4.65 17.16 27.54
CA GLU A 183 3.76 17.76 28.54
C GLU A 183 4.30 17.52 29.96
N LYS A 184 4.74 16.29 30.26
CA LYS A 184 5.30 15.94 31.57
C LYS A 184 6.57 16.73 31.88
N VAL A 185 7.51 16.79 30.94
CA VAL A 185 8.76 17.55 31.10
C VAL A 185 8.46 19.04 31.23
N GLY A 186 7.54 19.57 30.41
CA GLY A 186 7.11 20.96 30.47
C GLY A 186 6.52 21.35 31.82
N LYS A 187 5.62 20.52 32.38
CA LYS A 187 5.05 20.73 33.72
C LYS A 187 6.12 20.72 34.80
N GLN A 188 6.97 19.68 34.83
CA GLN A 188 8.06 19.58 35.80
C GLN A 188 9.00 20.79 35.78
N PHE A 189 9.33 21.26 34.57
CA PHE A 189 10.17 22.44 34.41
C PHE A 189 9.49 23.71 34.93
N LEU A 190 8.21 23.95 34.56
CA LEU A 190 7.46 25.10 35.03
C LEU A 190 7.29 25.10 36.55
N ASP A 191 6.96 23.95 37.14
CA ASP A 191 6.81 23.79 38.59
C ASP A 191 8.11 24.13 39.32
N ALA A 192 9.26 23.66 38.81
CA ALA A 192 10.57 23.95 39.39
C ALA A 192 10.94 25.44 39.31
N VAL A 193 10.72 26.09 38.17
CA VAL A 193 10.98 27.52 38.00
C VAL A 193 10.06 28.35 38.89
N LEU A 194 8.77 28.00 38.96
CA LEU A 194 7.81 28.66 39.85
C LEU A 194 8.22 28.50 41.32
N ALA A 195 8.66 27.31 41.74
CA ALA A 195 9.14 27.09 43.10
C ALA A 195 10.30 28.03 43.46
N VAL A 196 11.29 28.19 42.56
CA VAL A 196 12.41 29.12 42.76
C VAL A 196 11.93 30.58 42.80
N LEU A 197 11.02 30.98 41.90
CA LEU A 197 10.47 32.34 41.88
C LEU A 197 9.67 32.68 43.14
N MET A 198 9.07 31.68 43.79
CA MET A 198 8.29 31.85 45.01
C MET A 198 9.16 31.88 46.28
N LEU A 199 10.46 31.62 46.18
CA LEU A 199 11.37 31.75 47.31
C LEU A 199 11.54 33.23 47.68
N LYS A 200 11.30 33.52 48.96
CA LYS A 200 11.58 34.83 49.53
C LYS A 200 13.07 34.96 49.83
N THR A 201 13.64 36.11 49.50
CA THR A 201 15.08 36.40 49.57
C THR A 201 15.40 37.62 50.44
N ASP A 202 14.45 38.04 51.27
CA ASP A 202 14.66 39.06 52.29
C ASP A 202 15.43 38.49 53.49
N THR A 203 16.06 39.40 54.24
CA THR A 203 17.02 39.08 55.31
C THR A 203 16.44 38.10 56.34
N GLU A 204 15.18 38.28 56.76
CA GLU A 204 14.52 37.43 57.76
C GLU A 204 14.44 35.96 57.30
N HIS A 205 14.08 35.73 56.03
CA HIS A 205 13.94 34.38 55.47
C HIS A 205 15.30 33.71 55.22
N LEU A 206 16.33 34.50 54.87
CA LEU A 206 17.70 34.01 54.69
C LEU A 206 18.39 33.67 56.02
N GLU A 207 18.16 34.47 57.07
CA GLU A 207 18.63 34.17 58.43
C GLU A 207 17.97 32.89 58.96
N ALA A 208 16.65 32.75 58.80
CA ALA A 208 15.93 31.52 59.17
C ALA A 208 16.42 30.28 58.40
N LEU A 209 16.77 30.43 57.12
CA LEU A 209 17.37 29.35 56.33
C LEU A 209 18.74 28.94 56.89
N LEU A 210 19.58 29.92 57.25
CA LEU A 210 20.90 29.66 57.84
C LEU A 210 20.80 28.96 59.19
N GLU A 211 19.84 29.35 60.02
CA GLU A 211 19.54 28.69 61.30
C GLU A 211 18.99 27.26 61.12
N SER A 212 18.26 26.99 60.03
CA SER A 212 17.72 25.66 59.74
C SER A 212 18.79 24.61 59.38
N PHE A 213 19.99 25.05 58.99
CA PHE A 213 21.14 24.17 58.80
C PHE A 213 21.71 23.77 60.18
N ASN A 214 21.02 22.84 60.85
CA ASN A 214 21.53 22.22 62.07
C ASN A 214 22.91 21.58 61.83
N GLN A 215 23.72 21.51 62.90
CA GLN A 215 25.16 21.16 62.97
C GLN A 215 25.64 19.92 62.18
N THR A 216 24.74 19.14 61.59
CA THR A 216 25.00 17.98 60.73
C THR A 216 25.14 18.31 59.23
N ILE A 217 24.64 19.45 58.76
CA ILE A 217 24.71 19.83 57.34
C ILE A 217 25.81 20.87 57.13
N LYS A 218 26.81 20.55 56.29
CA LYS A 218 27.86 21.50 55.93
C LYS A 218 27.31 22.51 54.92
N ILE A 219 27.44 23.80 55.24
CA ILE A 219 27.06 24.91 54.35
C ILE A 219 27.76 24.78 52.99
N GLU A 220 29.02 24.36 52.98
CA GLU A 220 29.81 24.13 51.75
C GLU A 220 29.15 23.14 50.79
N ASP A 221 28.51 22.09 51.30
CA ASP A 221 27.82 21.11 50.45
C ASP A 221 26.52 21.69 49.88
N LYS A 222 25.84 22.57 50.63
CA LYS A 222 24.65 23.28 50.12
C LYS A 222 24.98 24.35 49.10
N LEU A 223 26.12 25.02 49.24
CA LEU A 223 26.61 25.96 48.22
C LEU A 223 26.89 25.24 46.90
N LYS A 224 27.51 24.05 46.94
CA LYS A 224 27.70 23.22 45.74
C LYS A 224 26.38 22.82 45.07
N ASP A 225 25.38 22.40 45.87
CA ASP A 225 24.05 22.07 45.35
C ASP A 225 23.42 23.28 44.63
N ILE A 226 23.56 24.48 45.19
CA ILE A 226 23.05 25.74 44.62
C ILE A 226 23.79 26.11 43.33
N ASP A 227 25.12 26.04 43.32
CA ASP A 227 25.94 26.35 42.13
C ASP A 227 25.58 25.43 40.96
N LEU A 228 25.40 24.13 41.23
CA LEU A 228 24.96 23.15 40.24
C LEU A 228 23.56 23.49 39.71
N ALA A 229 22.63 23.87 40.59
CA ALA A 229 21.29 24.27 40.18
C ALA A 229 21.31 25.54 39.31
N ILE A 230 22.17 26.51 39.61
CA ILE A 230 22.36 27.73 38.81
C ILE A 230 22.89 27.36 37.41
N GLU A 231 23.90 26.49 37.32
CA GLU A 231 24.46 26.04 36.03
C GLU A 231 23.42 25.35 35.16
N GLN A 232 22.58 24.48 35.76
CA GLN A 232 21.49 23.82 35.05
C GLN A 232 20.45 24.83 34.55
N LEU A 233 20.04 25.78 35.39
CA LEU A 233 19.10 26.84 34.99
C LEU A 233 19.66 27.73 33.88
N GLN A 234 20.95 28.03 33.90
CA GLN A 234 21.64 28.76 32.83
C GLN A 234 21.63 27.99 31.51
N THR A 235 21.97 26.69 31.56
CA THR A 235 21.93 25.81 30.38
C THR A 235 20.55 25.81 29.74
N ILE A 236 19.50 25.69 30.55
CA ILE A 236 18.11 25.69 30.05
C ILE A 236 17.74 27.06 29.46
N LYS A 237 18.11 28.15 30.12
CA LYS A 237 17.89 29.52 29.63
C LYS A 237 18.55 29.74 28.26
N ASP A 238 19.77 29.25 28.06
CA ASP A 238 20.50 29.39 26.81
C ASP A 238 19.88 28.54 25.69
N PHE A 239 19.43 27.33 26.00
CA PHE A 239 18.67 26.49 25.07
C PHE A 239 17.36 27.17 24.60
N LEU A 240 16.60 27.77 25.53
CA LEU A 240 15.37 28.49 25.20
C LEU A 240 15.63 29.74 24.36
N ARG A 241 16.69 30.50 24.67
CA ARG A 241 17.12 31.66 23.86
C ARG A 241 17.54 31.26 22.44
N ALA A 242 18.26 30.16 22.29
CA ALA A 242 18.64 29.65 20.98
C ALA A 242 17.42 29.25 20.14
N SER A 243 16.38 28.71 20.80
CA SER A 243 15.13 28.28 20.17
C SER A 243 14.21 29.45 19.74
N GLN A 244 14.44 30.68 20.24
CA GLN A 244 13.69 31.88 19.84
C GLN A 244 14.20 32.54 18.54
N LYS A 245 15.37 32.15 18.02
CA LYS A 245 15.80 32.64 16.71
C LYS A 245 14.90 32.03 15.62
N PRO A 246 14.31 32.84 14.72
CA PRO A 246 13.43 32.31 13.69
C PRO A 246 14.21 31.29 12.86
N ARG A 247 13.68 30.05 12.78
CA ARG A 247 14.07 29.12 11.73
C ARG A 247 13.71 29.82 10.41
N LEU A 248 14.72 30.41 9.76
CA LEU A 248 14.60 30.87 8.38
C LEU A 248 14.23 29.64 7.55
N ILE A 249 12.94 29.54 7.23
CA ILE A 249 12.41 28.56 6.29
C ILE A 249 13.11 28.87 4.96
N LYS A 250 13.95 27.94 4.50
CA LYS A 250 14.42 27.88 3.12
C LYS A 250 13.54 26.91 2.37
#